data_AF-A0A9Q0BBW6-F1
#
_entry.id   AF-A0A9Q0BBW6-F1
#
_cell.length_a   1.000
_cell.length_b   1.000
_cell.length_c   1.000
_cell.angle_alpha   90.00
_cell.angle_beta   90.00
_cell.angle_gamma   90.00
#
_symmetry.space_group_name_H-M   'P 1'
#
loop_
_entity.id
_entity.type
_entity.pdbx_description
1 polymer ?
#
loop_
_entity_poly.entity_id
_entity_poly.type
_entity_poly.pdbx_seq_one_letter_code
_entity_poly.pdbx_strand_id
1 'polypeptide(L)'
;MENLHAPTVPSGPSSNAAMNGNSTHLSFNQLQCKKNDVEAQLRTLGSVLDSIIRLRNDYKEIMKSIEKHLHEHFASLNDAPAPAAGESLPSEPLPDSIPEQLDPTFARVNTVAPNSPAEAAGLKPNDEIRSFGWVKRSNHDNLRKVGEVVQANEGPRTDNGHGHTA
;
A
#
# COMPACT_ATOMS: atom_id res chain seq x y z
N MET A 1 27.47 63.45 51.27
CA MET A 1 26.49 62.63 52.02
C MET A 1 25.12 62.99 51.48
N GLU A 2 24.60 62.12 50.63
CA GLU A 2 23.35 62.27 49.91
C GLU A 2 22.16 61.99 50.84
N ASN A 3 21.20 62.92 50.93
CA ASN A 3 19.93 62.64 51.58
C ASN A 3 18.82 62.84 50.54
N LEU A 4 18.39 61.71 50.01
CA LEU A 4 17.40 61.48 48.95
C LEU A 4 16.01 62.04 49.30
N HIS A 5 15.37 62.63 48.30
CA HIS A 5 13.92 62.89 48.27
C HIS A 5 13.14 61.61 47.97
N ALA A 6 11.98 61.44 48.60
CA ALA A 6 10.80 60.86 47.95
C ALA A 6 9.52 61.35 48.66
N PRO A 7 8.54 61.94 47.94
CA PRO A 7 7.24 62.24 48.51
C PRO A 7 6.43 60.94 48.66
N THR A 8 5.92 60.70 49.86
CA THR A 8 4.98 59.63 50.17
C THR A 8 3.66 59.84 49.42
N VAL A 9 3.22 58.85 48.66
CA VAL A 9 1.86 58.77 48.12
C VAL A 9 1.12 57.59 48.79
N PRO A 10 -0.10 57.78 49.34
CA PRO A 10 -0.83 56.69 49.96
C PRO A 10 -1.56 55.89 48.87
N SER A 11 -1.11 54.66 48.60
CA SER A 11 -1.85 53.72 47.78
C SER A 11 -2.97 53.09 48.61
N GLY A 12 -4.23 53.42 48.28
CA GLY A 12 -5.41 52.75 48.82
C GLY A 12 -5.48 51.26 48.43
N PRO A 13 -6.47 50.51 48.95
CA PRO A 13 -6.57 49.08 48.71
C PRO A 13 -6.73 48.82 47.20
N SER A 14 -5.73 48.15 46.61
CA SER A 14 -5.75 47.71 45.22
C SER A 14 -6.89 46.70 45.03
N SER A 15 -8.07 47.18 44.66
CA SER A 15 -9.15 46.34 44.17
C SER A 15 -8.83 45.92 42.74
N ASN A 16 -7.91 44.96 42.61
CA ASN A 16 -7.86 44.12 41.42
C ASN A 16 -8.63 42.83 41.71
N ALA A 17 -9.95 42.97 41.83
CA ALA A 17 -10.86 41.89 41.48
C ALA A 17 -10.83 41.73 39.95
N ALA A 18 -9.70 41.29 39.41
CA ALA A 18 -9.62 40.79 38.05
C ALA A 18 -10.17 39.36 38.06
N MET A 19 -11.49 39.25 37.90
CA MET A 19 -12.11 38.03 37.38
C MET A 19 -11.46 37.77 36.02
N ASN A 20 -10.52 36.82 35.96
CA ASN A 20 -9.85 36.48 34.71
C ASN A 20 -9.68 34.97 34.61
N GLY A 21 -10.43 34.37 33.68
CA GLY A 21 -10.20 33.03 33.17
C GLY A 21 -10.80 31.89 33.99
N ASN A 22 -12.00 31.47 33.61
CA ASN A 22 -12.37 30.05 33.61
C ASN A 22 -11.40 29.27 32.71
N SER A 23 -10.15 29.09 33.16
CA SER A 23 -9.33 27.99 32.67
C SER A 23 -9.71 26.81 33.54
N THR A 24 -10.43 25.85 32.97
CA THR A 24 -10.65 24.53 33.54
C THR A 24 -9.28 23.87 33.75
N HIS A 25 -8.60 24.26 34.83
CA HIS A 25 -7.30 23.73 35.21
C HIS A 25 -7.54 22.27 35.60
N LEU A 26 -7.20 21.37 34.67
CA LEU A 26 -7.23 19.93 34.92
C LEU A 26 -6.49 19.68 36.22
N SER A 27 -7.09 18.89 37.10
CA SER A 27 -6.44 18.54 38.36
C SER A 27 -5.06 17.94 38.07
N PHE A 28 -4.08 18.18 38.94
CA PHE A 28 -2.74 17.58 38.83
C PHE A 28 -2.78 16.08 38.52
N ASN A 29 -3.71 15.34 39.14
CA ASN A 29 -3.93 13.92 38.87
C ASN A 29 -4.37 13.64 37.43
N GLN A 30 -5.27 14.46 36.87
CA GLN A 30 -5.71 14.33 35.48
C GLN A 30 -4.57 14.65 34.50
N LEU A 31 -3.74 15.63 34.84
CA LEU A 31 -2.55 15.98 34.05
C LEU A 31 -1.52 14.85 34.07
N GLN A 32 -1.33 14.21 35.23
CA GLN A 32 -0.46 13.04 35.37
C GLN A 32 -0.99 11.83 34.58
N CYS A 33 -2.31 11.57 34.62
CA CYS A 33 -2.91 10.51 33.80
C CYS A 33 -2.69 10.77 32.30
N LYS A 34 -2.93 11.99 31.83
CA LYS A 34 -2.69 12.37 30.43
C LYS A 34 -1.22 12.23 30.04
N LYS A 35 -0.30 12.64 30.91
CA LYS A 35 1.14 12.45 30.69
C LYS A 35 1.46 10.96 30.49
N ASN A 36 1.00 10.11 31.40
CA ASN A 36 1.29 8.68 31.34
C ASN A 36 0.71 8.01 30.08
N ASP A 37 -0.48 8.42 29.65
CA ASP A 37 -1.11 7.94 28.41
C ASP A 37 -0.27 8.32 27.17
N VAL A 38 0.16 9.58 27.08
CA VAL A 38 1.05 10.05 25.99
C VAL A 38 2.39 9.30 26.01
N GLU A 39 2.98 9.09 27.18
CA GLU A 39 4.22 8.31 27.31
C GLU A 39 4.03 6.86 26.88
N ALA A 40 2.90 6.24 27.17
CA ALA A 40 2.58 4.89 26.72
C ALA A 40 2.45 4.83 25.19
N GLN A 41 1.73 5.78 24.59
CA GLN A 41 1.60 5.88 23.13
C GLN A 41 2.96 6.06 22.45
N LEU A 42 3.82 6.93 22.98
CA LEU A 42 5.17 7.14 22.46
C LEU A 42 6.01 5.87 22.49
N ARG A 43 5.92 5.07 23.57
CA ARG A 43 6.62 3.78 23.67
C ARG A 43 6.14 2.79 22.62
N THR A 44 4.83 2.68 22.45
CA THR A 44 4.24 1.80 21.43
C THR A 44 4.68 2.22 20.03
N LEU A 45 4.58 3.50 19.69
CA LEU A 45 5.03 4.01 18.39
C LEU A 45 6.53 3.77 18.16
N GLY A 46 7.36 3.97 19.19
CA GLY A 46 8.79 3.64 19.14
C GLY A 46 9.04 2.17 18.78
N SER A 47 8.34 1.23 19.43
CA SER A 47 8.48 -0.20 19.15
C SER A 47 8.09 -0.59 17.71
N VAL A 48 7.09 0.08 17.14
CA VAL A 48 6.67 -0.12 15.74
C VAL A 48 7.74 0.39 14.78
N LEU A 49 8.32 1.57 15.04
CA LEU A 49 9.39 2.13 14.23
C LEU A 49 10.63 1.22 14.23
N ASP A 50 11.01 0.68 15.39
CA ASP A 50 12.11 -0.28 15.49
C ASP A 50 11.86 -1.54 14.65
N SER A 51 10.60 -2.02 14.65
CA SER A 51 10.21 -3.16 13.81
C SER A 51 10.35 -2.85 12.33
N ILE A 52 9.89 -1.66 11.89
CA ILE A 52 9.99 -1.23 10.50
C ILE A 52 11.46 -1.15 10.07
N ILE A 53 12.33 -0.60 10.91
CA ILE A 53 13.77 -0.48 10.60
C ILE A 53 14.40 -1.86 10.44
N ARG A 54 14.11 -2.81 11.35
CA ARG A 54 14.61 -4.19 11.24
C ARG A 54 14.17 -4.85 9.94
N LEU A 55 12.86 -4.83 9.65
CA LEU A 55 12.33 -5.42 8.42
C LEU A 55 12.95 -4.82 7.16
N ARG A 56 13.17 -3.49 7.14
CA ARG A 56 13.81 -2.82 6.01
C ARG A 56 15.26 -3.26 5.82
N ASN A 57 15.99 -3.48 6.92
CA ASN A 57 17.38 -3.95 6.88
C ASN A 57 17.43 -5.42 6.45
N ASP A 58 16.58 -6.27 7.02
CA ASP A 58 16.49 -7.69 6.67
C ASP A 58 16.16 -7.86 5.17
N TYR A 59 15.24 -7.06 4.65
CA TYR A 59 14.95 -7.04 3.21
C TYR A 59 16.17 -6.72 2.36
N LYS A 60 16.96 -5.71 2.73
CA LYS A 60 18.18 -5.36 1.99
C LYS A 60 19.21 -6.49 2.01
N GLU A 61 19.40 -7.13 3.16
CA GLU A 61 20.31 -8.26 3.29
C GLU A 61 19.85 -9.47 2.48
N ILE A 62 18.55 -9.77 2.50
CA ILE A 62 17.96 -10.83 1.68
C ILE A 62 18.15 -10.54 0.19
N MET A 63 17.85 -9.33 -0.28
CA MET A 63 18.04 -8.96 -1.69
C MET A 63 19.50 -9.09 -2.12
N LYS A 64 20.44 -8.63 -1.28
CA LYS A 64 21.87 -8.77 -1.53
C LYS A 64 22.31 -10.25 -1.59
N SER A 65 21.74 -11.09 -0.72
CA SER A 65 21.98 -12.53 -0.75
C SER A 65 21.46 -13.16 -2.04
N ILE A 66 20.25 -12.79 -2.48
CA ILE A 66 19.67 -13.26 -3.75
C ILE A 66 20.56 -12.84 -4.91
N GLU A 67 20.95 -11.56 -4.99
CA GLU A 67 21.85 -11.06 -6.03
C GLU A 67 23.17 -11.83 -6.06
N LYS A 68 23.77 -12.10 -4.90
CA LYS A 68 25.02 -12.85 -4.81
C LYS A 68 24.87 -14.26 -5.38
N HIS A 69 23.86 -15.02 -4.94
CA HIS A 69 23.65 -16.39 -5.41
C HIS A 69 23.31 -16.42 -6.91
N LEU A 70 22.57 -15.42 -7.40
CA LEU A 70 22.27 -15.28 -8.81
C LEU A 70 23.54 -15.07 -9.64
N HIS A 71 24.42 -14.17 -9.20
CA HIS A 71 25.71 -13.95 -9.86
C HIS A 71 26.61 -15.19 -9.80
N GLU A 72 26.67 -15.89 -8.67
CA GLU A 72 27.45 -17.13 -8.53
C GLU A 72 26.95 -18.23 -9.47
N HIS A 73 25.64 -18.40 -9.61
CA HIS A 73 25.03 -19.36 -10.53
C HIS A 73 25.34 -19.02 -12.00
N PHE A 74 25.17 -17.77 -12.41
CA PHE A 74 25.46 -17.36 -13.79
C PHE A 74 26.95 -17.30 -14.11
N ALA A 75 27.80 -16.92 -13.16
CA ALA A 75 29.25 -16.97 -13.32
C ALA A 75 29.73 -18.42 -13.49
N SER A 76 29.15 -19.36 -12.72
CA SER A 76 29.46 -20.79 -12.81
C SER A 76 29.00 -21.41 -14.14
N LEU A 77 27.92 -20.90 -14.76
CA LEU A 77 27.48 -21.32 -16.09
C LEU A 77 28.33 -20.73 -17.23
N ASN A 78 28.86 -19.51 -17.06
CA ASN A 78 29.62 -18.82 -18.10
C ASN A 78 31.09 -19.28 -18.21
N ASP A 79 31.61 -20.02 -17.23
CA ASP A 79 32.94 -20.65 -17.28
C ASP A 79 32.94 -22.00 -18.03
N ALA A 80 31.76 -22.47 -18.49
CA ALA A 80 31.67 -23.57 -19.46
C ALA A 80 31.98 -23.03 -20.87
N PRO A 81 32.95 -23.62 -21.60
CA PRO A 81 33.38 -23.09 -22.89
C PRO A 81 32.22 -23.12 -23.90
N ALA A 82 32.00 -21.97 -24.55
CA ALA A 82 30.94 -21.74 -25.52
C ALA A 82 30.85 -22.81 -26.62
N PRO A 83 29.67 -23.40 -26.90
CA PRO A 83 29.41 -24.00 -28.18
C PRO A 83 28.98 -22.88 -29.16
N ALA A 84 29.64 -22.85 -30.30
CA ALA A 84 29.29 -22.01 -31.43
C ALA A 84 27.87 -22.30 -31.92
N ALA A 85 27.16 -21.24 -32.30
CA ALA A 85 26.07 -21.18 -33.27
C ALA A 85 25.11 -22.38 -33.35
N GLY A 86 23.92 -22.18 -32.77
CA GLY A 86 22.67 -22.74 -33.28
C GLY A 86 22.39 -24.18 -32.91
N GLU A 87 21.69 -24.39 -31.80
CA GLU A 87 20.82 -25.55 -31.59
C GLU A 87 19.84 -25.23 -30.45
N SER A 88 18.56 -25.49 -30.71
CA SER A 88 17.45 -25.35 -29.78
C SER A 88 17.68 -26.17 -28.51
N LEU A 89 17.86 -25.49 -27.38
CA LEU A 89 17.98 -26.13 -26.07
C LEU A 89 16.69 -26.91 -25.75
N PRO A 90 16.78 -28.19 -25.31
CA PRO A 90 15.71 -28.80 -24.54
C PRO A 90 15.53 -27.96 -23.27
N SER A 91 14.32 -27.50 -23.00
CA SER A 91 13.98 -26.83 -21.76
C SER A 91 14.07 -27.83 -20.60
N GLU A 92 15.27 -28.03 -20.05
CA GLU A 92 15.41 -28.66 -18.74
C GLU A 92 14.76 -27.75 -17.69
N PRO A 93 13.79 -28.26 -16.92
CA PRO A 93 13.11 -27.46 -15.91
C PRO A 93 14.11 -27.06 -14.83
N LEU A 94 14.34 -25.75 -14.72
CA LEU A 94 15.09 -25.12 -13.63
C LEU A 94 14.58 -25.66 -12.28
N PRO A 95 15.45 -26.21 -11.40
CA PRO A 95 15.03 -26.80 -10.11
C PRO A 95 14.54 -25.76 -9.09
N ASP A 96 14.72 -24.46 -9.37
CA ASP A 96 14.21 -23.36 -8.53
C ASP A 96 13.01 -22.63 -9.14
N SER A 97 12.32 -23.25 -10.10
CA SER A 97 10.91 -22.95 -10.25
C SER A 97 10.21 -23.49 -9.01
N ILE A 98 10.08 -22.68 -7.96
CA ILE A 98 8.81 -22.73 -7.21
C ILE A 98 7.78 -22.67 -8.32
N PRO A 99 6.95 -23.71 -8.53
CA PRO A 99 5.85 -23.57 -9.46
C PRO A 99 5.13 -22.35 -8.94
N GLU A 100 5.20 -21.23 -9.65
CA GLU A 100 4.28 -20.14 -9.41
C GLU A 100 2.95 -20.86 -9.58
N GLN A 101 2.31 -21.18 -8.45
CA GLN A 101 1.13 -22.00 -8.43
C GLN A 101 0.03 -21.05 -8.88
N LEU A 102 0.11 -20.72 -10.17
CA LEU A 102 -0.74 -19.81 -10.89
C LEU A 102 -2.13 -20.34 -10.64
N ASP A 103 -2.97 -19.47 -10.07
CA ASP A 103 -4.33 -19.84 -9.71
C ASP A 103 -4.98 -20.53 -10.92
N PRO A 104 -5.57 -21.73 -10.75
CA PRO A 104 -6.01 -22.51 -11.88
C PRO A 104 -7.15 -21.80 -12.64
N THR A 105 -7.15 -21.89 -13.97
CA THR A 105 -8.02 -21.13 -14.90
C THR A 105 -9.52 -21.44 -14.76
N PHE A 106 -10.34 -20.46 -14.40
CA PHE A 106 -11.74 -20.75 -14.07
C PHE A 106 -12.75 -20.41 -15.17
N ALA A 107 -12.34 -19.63 -16.17
CA ALA A 107 -13.20 -19.24 -17.27
C ALA A 107 -12.42 -19.24 -18.59
N ARG A 108 -13.12 -19.45 -19.69
CA ARG A 108 -12.59 -19.28 -21.04
C ARG A 108 -13.42 -18.24 -21.76
N VAL A 109 -12.75 -17.34 -22.47
CA VAL A 109 -13.40 -16.34 -23.32
C VAL A 109 -13.96 -17.05 -24.54
N ASN A 110 -15.28 -17.00 -24.75
CA ASN A 110 -15.88 -17.62 -25.93
C ASN A 110 -15.79 -16.68 -27.14
N THR A 111 -16.24 -15.44 -26.97
CA THR A 111 -16.32 -14.44 -28.04
C THR A 111 -16.06 -13.05 -27.48
N VAL A 112 -15.38 -12.21 -28.25
CA VAL A 112 -15.16 -10.80 -27.94
C VAL A 112 -15.88 -9.98 -29.02
N ALA A 113 -16.64 -8.97 -28.60
CA ALA A 113 -17.35 -8.10 -29.55
C ALA A 113 -16.37 -7.08 -30.19
N PRO A 114 -16.49 -6.81 -31.49
CA PRO A 114 -15.66 -5.80 -32.15
C PRO A 114 -15.97 -4.41 -31.59
N ASN A 115 -14.93 -3.59 -31.41
CA ASN A 115 -14.93 -2.29 -30.75
C ASN A 115 -15.39 -2.31 -29.26
N SER A 116 -15.25 -3.45 -28.58
CA SER A 116 -15.56 -3.55 -27.13
C SER A 116 -14.35 -3.22 -26.25
N PRO A 117 -14.55 -2.87 -24.96
CA PRO A 117 -13.46 -2.68 -24.01
C PRO A 117 -12.54 -3.91 -23.89
N ALA A 118 -13.09 -5.11 -24.10
CA ALA A 118 -12.33 -6.36 -24.08
C ALA A 118 -11.40 -6.50 -25.30
N GLU A 119 -11.83 -6.05 -26.49
CA GLU A 119 -10.97 -6.03 -27.68
C GLU A 119 -9.86 -4.99 -27.56
N ALA A 120 -10.18 -3.79 -27.06
CA ALA A 120 -9.20 -2.74 -26.79
C ALA A 120 -8.16 -3.16 -25.72
N ALA A 121 -8.58 -3.98 -24.75
CA ALA A 121 -7.69 -4.60 -23.76
C ALA A 121 -6.87 -5.77 -24.33
N GLY A 122 -7.09 -6.16 -25.60
CA GLY A 122 -6.36 -7.22 -26.27
C GLY A 122 -6.83 -8.65 -25.93
N LEU A 123 -8.01 -8.80 -25.32
CA LEU A 123 -8.60 -10.09 -25.00
C LEU A 123 -9.00 -10.83 -26.29
N LYS A 124 -8.69 -12.12 -26.39
CA LYS A 124 -8.98 -12.94 -27.59
C LYS A 124 -9.95 -14.07 -27.28
N PRO A 125 -10.70 -14.55 -28.30
CA PRO A 125 -11.44 -15.80 -28.18
C PRO A 125 -10.51 -16.96 -27.80
N ASN A 126 -10.98 -17.81 -26.90
CA ASN A 126 -10.26 -18.93 -26.29
C ASN A 126 -9.21 -18.57 -25.22
N ASP A 127 -9.09 -17.30 -24.82
CA ASP A 127 -8.24 -16.95 -23.69
C ASP A 127 -8.75 -17.55 -22.38
N GLU A 128 -7.83 -18.03 -21.56
CA GLU A 128 -8.14 -18.61 -20.25
C GLU A 128 -7.93 -17.59 -19.13
N ILE A 129 -8.99 -17.33 -18.36
CA ILE A 129 -8.99 -16.36 -17.27
C ILE A 129 -8.60 -17.06 -15.97
N ARG A 130 -7.52 -16.57 -15.36
CA ARG A 130 -7.04 -17.00 -14.04
C ARG A 130 -7.65 -16.17 -12.91
N SER A 131 -7.76 -14.87 -13.13
CA SER A 131 -8.38 -13.90 -12.23
C SER A 131 -9.08 -12.80 -13.01
N PHE A 132 -10.14 -12.25 -12.42
CA PHE A 132 -10.85 -11.10 -12.99
C PHE A 132 -11.14 -10.10 -11.86
N GLY A 133 -10.34 -9.03 -11.78
CA GLY A 133 -10.32 -8.16 -10.61
C GLY A 133 -9.98 -8.95 -9.34
N TRP A 134 -10.90 -8.95 -8.37
CA TRP A 134 -10.79 -9.72 -7.11
C TRP A 134 -11.38 -11.13 -7.21
N VAL A 135 -11.96 -11.50 -8.35
CA VAL A 135 -12.59 -12.80 -8.55
C VAL A 135 -11.53 -13.82 -8.97
N LYS A 136 -11.49 -14.94 -8.24
CA LYS A 136 -10.62 -16.11 -8.48
C LYS A 136 -11.46 -17.36 -8.66
N ARG A 137 -10.82 -18.50 -9.01
CA ARG A 137 -11.47 -19.82 -9.06
C ARG A 137 -12.32 -20.13 -7.82
N SER A 138 -11.78 -19.88 -6.63
CA SER A 138 -12.47 -20.21 -5.38
C SER A 138 -13.69 -19.31 -5.08
N ASN A 139 -13.85 -18.19 -5.79
CA ASN A 139 -14.79 -17.13 -5.42
C ASN A 139 -15.74 -16.71 -6.57
N HIS A 140 -15.66 -17.30 -7.76
CA HIS A 140 -16.35 -16.79 -8.95
C HIS A 140 -17.87 -17.02 -9.02
N ASP A 141 -18.39 -17.99 -8.25
CA ASP A 141 -19.83 -18.29 -8.16
C ASP A 141 -20.52 -18.40 -9.54
N ASN A 142 -20.11 -19.42 -10.33
CA ASN A 142 -20.53 -19.61 -11.73
C ASN A 142 -20.45 -18.35 -12.62
N LEU A 143 -19.37 -17.57 -12.48
CA LEU A 143 -19.11 -16.29 -13.17
C LEU A 143 -20.05 -15.13 -12.77
N ARG A 144 -20.94 -15.32 -11.80
CA ARG A 144 -21.85 -14.25 -11.33
C ARG A 144 -21.09 -13.03 -10.82
N LYS A 145 -20.01 -13.25 -10.06
CA LYS A 145 -19.17 -12.16 -9.54
C LYS A 145 -18.39 -11.44 -10.63
N VAL A 146 -18.06 -12.15 -11.72
CA VAL A 146 -17.43 -11.51 -12.88
C VAL A 146 -18.40 -10.53 -13.52
N GLY A 147 -19.68 -10.91 -13.69
CA GLY A 147 -20.72 -10.02 -14.19
C GLY A 147 -20.94 -8.78 -13.32
N GLU A 148 -20.91 -8.94 -11.99
CA GLU A 148 -21.00 -7.82 -11.04
C GLU A 148 -19.81 -6.86 -11.16
N VAL A 149 -18.58 -7.40 -11.27
CA VAL A 149 -17.38 -6.59 -11.50
C VAL A 149 -17.45 -5.85 -12.84
N VAL A 150 -17.92 -6.51 -13.90
CA VAL A 150 -18.09 -5.85 -15.20
C VAL A 150 -19.13 -4.73 -15.08
N GLN A 151 -20.30 -5.00 -14.51
CA GLN A 151 -21.37 -4.00 -14.35
C GLN A 151 -20.94 -2.81 -13.47
N ALA A 152 -20.15 -3.05 -12.43
CA ALA A 152 -19.61 -1.98 -11.59
C ALA A 152 -18.57 -1.10 -12.31
N ASN A 153 -17.91 -1.64 -13.35
CA ASN A 153 -16.91 -0.93 -14.15
C ASN A 153 -17.46 -0.43 -15.50
N GLU A 154 -18.71 -0.77 -15.86
CA GLU A 154 -19.42 -0.14 -16.96
C GLU A 154 -19.65 1.33 -16.58
N GLY A 155 -18.93 2.24 -17.25
CA GLY A 155 -19.15 3.68 -17.10
C GLY A 155 -20.63 4.05 -17.36
N PRO A 156 -21.07 5.26 -16.95
CA PRO A 156 -22.46 5.67 -17.13
C PRO A 156 -22.86 5.44 -18.58
N ARG A 157 -23.94 4.66 -18.78
CA ARG A 157 -24.52 4.38 -20.11
C ARG A 157 -24.60 5.71 -20.86
N THR A 158 -23.70 5.92 -21.81
CA THR A 158 -23.89 6.97 -22.79
C THR A 158 -25.03 6.47 -23.67
N ASP A 159 -26.23 6.90 -23.30
CA ASP A 159 -27.42 6.86 -24.14
C ASP A 159 -27.13 7.69 -25.39
N ASN A 160 -26.41 7.09 -26.35
CA ASN A 160 -26.37 7.60 -27.71
C ASN A 160 -27.67 7.15 -28.39
N GLY A 161 -28.75 7.81 -27.96
CA GLY A 161 -30.01 7.86 -28.65
C GLY A 161 -29.78 8.23 -30.11
N HIS A 162 -30.21 7.35 -30.99
CA HIS A 162 -30.26 7.57 -32.42
C HIS A 162 -31.16 8.78 -32.71
N GLY A 163 -30.58 9.82 -33.29
CA GLY A 163 -31.29 11.00 -33.77
C GLY A 163 -30.76 11.45 -35.14
N HIS A 164 -30.74 10.55 -36.12
CA HIS A 164 -30.58 10.95 -37.52
C HIS A 164 -31.47 10.11 -38.41
N THR A 165 -32.69 10.59 -38.63
CA THR A 165 -33.48 10.39 -39.85
C THR A 165 -34.72 11.31 -39.78
N ALA A 166 -34.66 12.45 -40.46
CA ALA A 166 -35.71 13.07 -41.26
C ALA A 166 -35.15 14.33 -41.91
#